data_AF-A0A2W1A9F2-F1
#
_entry.id   AF-A0A2W1A9F2-F1
#
_cell.length_a   1.000
_cell.length_b   1.000
_cell.length_c   1.000
_cell.angle_alpha   90.00
_cell.angle_beta   90.00
_cell.angle_gamma   90.00
#
_symmetry.space_group_name_H-M   'P 1'
#
loop_
_entity.id
_entity.type
_entity.pdbx_description
1 polymer ?
#
loop_
_entity_poly.entity_id
_entity_poly.type
_entity_poly.pdbx_seq_one_letter_code
_entity_poly.pdbx_strand_id
1 'polypeptide(L)'
;MVFLGLAVVCLNFSSNVTLAADSDIKIKSASAESEFPEGIRFSVEAISSSQIAEIAVNFRIGQQISGVYEYLDFESGLEVKGSLFWKTNTSSKYVPPGTIIEYAFSILDESGNIFNSENNYLVYSDTRFEWQEVELDSISVAYHGPVKSRAEDLLNAMNQTLYAMEPVFGNVQGDPIRVTMYNNVAEMMGALPPSSSTLRNELITEGQAYPDIGTVLVLGGGSLSRGTASHEVTHILVHRAGDSVFSSVPSWLNEGLAEFGNVSPSFSYDVALDFAVHADRLMPITSMRNRPGNPEDVIIFYGSASSIVEFMIYKFGAIKMLSLLTEHKSGKNMDDSIELVYGISKLELENEWRDYIGAPVYEPDLSKKKLPTPIPRPEVGLFSLTPQSGSTSVKSTEIDTSQSIISYDHPGDTVNSEYESSETPQSGSCNRLNNKNYATDYSMFLLIIPPLLIWSRRR
;
A
#
# COMPACT_ATOMS: atom_id res chain seq x y z
N MET A 1 79.12 10.13 37.71
CA MET A 1 77.69 9.73 37.80
C MET A 1 76.99 10.26 36.57
N VAL A 2 76.45 9.34 35.78
CA VAL A 2 75.93 9.53 34.42
C VAL A 2 74.50 10.06 34.50
N PHE A 3 74.21 11.20 33.88
CA PHE A 3 72.84 11.65 33.63
C PHE A 3 72.40 11.18 32.24
N LEU A 4 71.43 10.27 32.24
CA LEU A 4 70.80 9.69 31.05
C LEU A 4 69.72 10.66 30.56
N GLY A 5 69.96 11.35 29.44
CA GLY A 5 68.98 12.21 28.78
C GLY A 5 68.01 11.37 27.95
N LEU A 6 66.73 11.38 28.32
CA LEU A 6 65.65 10.74 27.59
C LEU A 6 65.28 11.58 26.36
N ALA A 7 65.60 11.10 25.16
CA ALA A 7 65.18 11.73 23.91
C ALA A 7 63.74 11.32 23.57
N VAL A 8 62.81 12.25 23.64
CA VAL A 8 61.44 12.10 23.16
C VAL A 8 61.45 12.28 21.64
N VAL A 9 61.21 11.19 20.91
CA VAL A 9 61.00 11.21 19.45
C VAL A 9 59.52 11.53 19.21
N CYS A 10 59.21 12.78 18.86
CA CYS A 10 57.90 13.17 18.36
C CYS A 10 57.75 12.70 16.90
N LEU A 11 57.06 11.58 16.69
CA LEU A 11 56.59 11.16 15.37
C LEU A 11 55.46 12.10 14.94
N ASN A 12 55.75 13.05 14.05
CA ASN A 12 54.75 13.82 13.33
C ASN A 12 54.05 12.89 12.33
N PHE A 13 52.87 12.38 12.69
CA PHE A 13 51.95 11.83 11.70
C PHE A 13 51.32 13.00 10.95
N SER A 14 51.84 13.29 9.76
CA SER A 14 51.18 14.15 8.79
C SER A 14 49.96 13.39 8.25
N SER A 15 48.82 13.54 8.90
CA SER A 15 47.53 13.23 8.28
C SER A 15 47.34 14.23 7.15
N ASN A 16 47.61 13.82 5.91
CA ASN A 16 47.06 14.54 4.76
C ASN A 16 45.55 14.38 4.84
N VAL A 17 44.88 15.32 5.51
CA VAL A 17 43.46 15.56 5.29
C VAL A 17 43.39 16.14 3.89
N THR A 18 43.20 15.28 2.90
CA THR A 18 42.81 15.71 1.56
C THR A 18 41.46 16.37 1.71
N LEU A 19 41.45 17.70 1.79
CA LEU A 19 40.26 18.50 1.52
C LEU A 19 39.73 18.02 0.19
N ALA A 20 38.48 17.53 0.16
CA ALA A 20 37.78 17.22 -1.07
C ALA A 20 37.91 18.47 -1.97
N ALA A 21 38.61 18.29 -3.10
CA ALA A 21 38.65 19.31 -4.12
C ALA A 21 37.20 19.58 -4.53
N ASP A 22 36.83 20.86 -4.60
CA ASP A 22 35.59 21.29 -5.23
C ASP A 22 35.53 20.61 -6.60
N SER A 23 34.60 19.67 -6.79
CA SER A 23 34.61 18.81 -7.98
C SER A 23 34.40 19.69 -9.22
N ASP A 24 35.24 19.56 -10.24
CA ASP A 24 35.08 20.29 -11.51
C ASP A 24 33.82 19.87 -12.30
N ILE A 25 33.12 18.83 -11.84
CA ILE A 25 31.86 18.35 -12.42
C ILE A 25 30.78 19.43 -12.28
N LYS A 26 30.09 19.75 -13.38
CA LYS A 26 28.98 20.71 -13.41
C LYS A 26 27.81 20.17 -14.22
N ILE A 27 26.60 20.39 -13.72
CA ILE A 27 25.37 20.13 -14.46
C ILE A 27 25.02 21.37 -15.30
N LYS A 28 24.87 21.18 -16.62
CA LYS A 28 24.35 22.20 -17.55
C LYS A 28 22.83 22.25 -17.52
N SER A 29 22.19 21.09 -17.50
CA SER A 29 20.73 20.96 -17.41
C SER A 29 20.35 19.66 -16.70
N ALA A 30 19.25 19.71 -15.96
CA ALA A 30 18.67 18.56 -15.27
C ALA A 30 17.14 18.71 -15.30
N SER A 31 16.42 17.65 -15.64
CA SER A 31 14.96 17.65 -15.70
C SER A 31 14.38 16.29 -15.35
N ALA A 32 13.12 16.32 -14.92
CA ALA A 32 12.26 15.17 -14.83
C ALA A 32 10.93 15.52 -15.50
N GLU A 33 10.40 14.62 -16.32
CA GLU A 33 9.16 14.82 -17.08
C GLU A 33 8.16 13.71 -16.77
N SER A 34 6.90 14.08 -16.53
CA SER A 34 5.81 13.12 -16.39
C SER A 34 5.43 12.58 -17.78
N GLU A 35 5.59 11.28 -17.99
CA GLU A 35 5.09 10.56 -19.16
C GLU A 35 3.96 9.62 -18.73
N PHE A 36 3.01 10.14 -17.96
CA PHE A 36 1.88 9.38 -17.47
C PHE A 36 1.06 8.73 -18.61
N PRO A 37 0.60 7.48 -18.44
CA PRO A 37 0.78 6.61 -17.26
C PRO A 37 2.07 5.78 -17.29
N GLU A 38 2.86 5.86 -18.35
CA GLU A 38 3.94 4.92 -18.63
C GLU A 38 5.12 5.07 -17.67
N GLY A 39 5.52 6.30 -17.35
CA GLY A 39 6.70 6.50 -16.51
C GLY A 39 7.09 7.95 -16.26
N ILE A 40 8.27 8.11 -15.65
CA ILE A 40 8.96 9.37 -15.43
C ILE A 40 10.26 9.33 -16.24
N ARG A 41 10.52 10.37 -17.05
CA ARG A 41 11.79 10.51 -17.76
C ARG A 41 12.70 11.48 -17.02
N PHE A 42 13.84 10.99 -16.54
CA PHE A 42 14.91 11.81 -16.00
C PHE A 42 15.95 12.09 -17.07
N SER A 43 16.40 13.34 -17.18
CA SER A 43 17.45 13.74 -18.13
C SER A 43 18.47 14.65 -17.45
N VAL A 44 19.74 14.47 -17.77
CA VAL A 44 20.82 15.33 -17.27
C VAL A 44 21.88 15.55 -18.34
N GLU A 45 22.39 16.78 -18.41
CA GLU A 45 23.56 17.15 -19.21
C GLU A 45 24.64 17.64 -18.26
N ALA A 46 25.80 17.00 -18.28
CA ALA A 46 26.88 17.27 -17.34
C ALA A 46 28.23 17.39 -18.07
N ILE A 47 29.12 18.19 -17.48
CA ILE A 47 30.50 18.37 -17.93
C ILE A 47 31.47 18.14 -16.79
N SER A 48 32.65 17.60 -17.09
CA SER A 48 33.75 17.42 -16.14
C SER A 48 35.10 17.57 -16.84
N SER A 49 36.15 17.82 -16.05
CA SER A 49 37.55 17.81 -16.51
C SER A 49 38.11 16.39 -16.68
N SER A 50 37.44 15.37 -16.13
CA SER A 50 37.70 13.94 -16.32
C SER A 50 36.49 13.24 -16.97
N GLN A 51 36.68 12.06 -17.54
CA GLN A 51 35.57 11.33 -18.16
C GLN A 51 34.52 10.97 -17.11
N ILE A 52 33.26 11.24 -17.40
CA ILE A 52 32.16 10.87 -16.52
C ILE A 52 31.98 9.35 -16.60
N ALA A 53 32.09 8.68 -15.46
CA ALA A 53 32.05 7.23 -15.34
C ALA A 53 30.66 6.73 -14.95
N GLU A 54 29.93 7.47 -14.11
CA GLU A 54 28.62 7.08 -13.61
C GLU A 54 27.72 8.31 -13.42
N ILE A 55 26.45 8.15 -13.79
CA ILE A 55 25.38 9.09 -13.49
C ILE A 55 24.24 8.29 -12.88
N ALA A 56 23.79 8.70 -11.71
CA ALA A 56 22.64 8.11 -11.03
C ALA A 56 21.63 9.18 -10.64
N VAL A 57 20.37 8.76 -10.53
CA VAL A 57 19.29 9.54 -9.91
C VAL A 57 18.85 8.83 -8.63
N ASN A 58 18.77 9.61 -7.56
CA ASN A 58 18.09 9.22 -6.33
C ASN A 58 16.76 9.95 -6.26
N PHE A 59 15.65 9.25 -6.06
CA PHE A 59 14.34 9.89 -5.96
C PHE A 59 13.43 9.24 -4.92
N ARG A 60 12.51 10.03 -4.36
CA ARG A 60 11.52 9.61 -3.37
C ARG A 60 10.12 9.86 -3.92
N ILE A 61 9.24 8.88 -3.74
CA ILE A 61 7.86 8.90 -4.24
C ILE A 61 6.96 9.35 -3.09
N GLY A 62 6.42 10.56 -3.20
CA GLY A 62 5.55 11.15 -2.18
C GLY A 62 6.19 11.15 -0.80
N GLN A 63 5.52 10.52 0.16
CA GLN A 63 5.90 10.48 1.57
C GLN A 63 6.58 9.17 1.99
N GLN A 64 6.92 8.30 1.03
CA GLN A 64 7.58 7.03 1.34
C GLN A 64 8.94 7.26 2.00
N ILE A 65 9.25 6.48 3.03
CA ILE A 65 10.53 6.59 3.76
C ILE A 65 11.70 6.12 2.89
N SER A 66 11.47 5.10 2.05
CA SER A 66 12.48 4.57 1.14
C SER A 66 12.57 5.41 -0.15
N GLY A 67 13.80 5.72 -0.56
CA GLY A 67 14.09 6.22 -1.89
C GLY A 67 14.43 5.11 -2.89
N VAL A 68 14.45 5.47 -4.16
CA VAL A 68 14.93 4.66 -5.28
C VAL A 68 16.25 5.25 -5.77
N TYR A 69 17.20 4.39 -6.13
CA TYR A 69 18.50 4.77 -6.71
C TYR A 69 18.69 4.01 -8.01
N GLU A 70 18.84 4.72 -9.13
CA GLU A 70 18.94 4.12 -10.45
C GLU A 70 19.98 4.82 -11.31
N TYR A 71 20.58 4.07 -12.23
CA TYR A 71 21.59 4.57 -13.15
C TYR A 71 20.96 5.12 -14.44
N LEU A 72 21.55 6.19 -14.97
CA LEU A 72 21.16 6.75 -16.26
C LEU A 72 21.98 6.11 -17.37
N ASP A 73 21.36 5.93 -18.54
CA ASP A 73 22.04 5.51 -19.76
C ASP A 73 22.67 6.74 -20.43
N PHE A 74 23.98 6.67 -20.72
CA PHE A 74 24.74 7.72 -21.41
C PHE A 74 25.99 7.15 -22.10
N GLU A 75 26.57 7.93 -23.02
CA GLU A 75 27.89 7.66 -23.59
C GLU A 75 28.96 8.41 -22.78
N SER A 76 30.00 7.70 -22.33
CA SER A 76 31.09 8.30 -21.53
C SER A 76 31.85 9.38 -22.31
N GLY A 77 32.18 10.45 -21.61
CA GLY A 77 32.86 11.61 -22.16
C GLY A 77 33.10 12.71 -21.13
N LEU A 78 33.77 13.77 -21.55
CA LEU A 78 33.95 14.99 -20.75
C LEU A 78 32.68 15.85 -20.70
N GLU A 79 31.80 15.66 -21.67
CA GLU A 79 30.46 16.25 -21.74
C GLU A 79 29.51 15.14 -22.15
N VAL A 80 28.48 14.90 -21.34
CA VAL A 80 27.58 13.76 -21.52
C VAL A 80 26.13 14.19 -21.39
N LYS A 81 25.26 13.42 -22.04
CA LYS A 81 23.80 13.49 -21.89
C LYS A 81 23.31 12.14 -21.42
N GLY A 82 22.80 12.09 -20.20
CA GLY A 82 22.21 10.89 -19.63
C GLY A 82 20.70 10.96 -19.60
N SER A 83 20.06 9.79 -19.73
CA SER A 83 18.62 9.67 -19.57
C SER A 83 18.23 8.36 -18.88
N LEU A 84 17.15 8.39 -18.12
CA LEU A 84 16.51 7.21 -17.55
C LEU A 84 15.00 7.31 -17.76
N PHE A 85 14.38 6.22 -18.20
CA PHE A 85 12.93 6.08 -18.20
C PHE A 85 12.49 5.11 -17.11
N TRP A 86 11.90 5.64 -16.04
CA TRP A 86 11.40 4.85 -14.92
C TRP A 86 9.92 4.51 -15.09
N LYS A 87 9.60 3.22 -15.23
CA LYS A 87 8.21 2.77 -15.40
C LYS A 87 7.39 2.92 -14.13
N THR A 88 6.17 3.41 -14.28
CA THR A 88 5.17 3.61 -13.21
C THR A 88 3.86 2.88 -13.48
N ASN A 89 3.73 2.15 -14.59
CA ASN A 89 2.50 1.43 -14.96
C ASN A 89 2.52 -0.07 -14.61
N THR A 90 3.30 -0.49 -13.61
CA THR A 90 3.27 -1.87 -13.10
C THR A 90 2.70 -1.90 -11.69
N SER A 91 2.08 -3.01 -11.28
CA SER A 91 1.47 -3.10 -9.95
C SER A 91 2.47 -2.86 -8.80
N SER A 92 3.76 -3.17 -8.98
CA SER A 92 4.81 -2.96 -7.97
C SER A 92 5.49 -1.59 -8.01
N LYS A 93 5.37 -0.85 -9.12
CA LYS A 93 5.97 0.48 -9.29
C LYS A 93 4.93 1.56 -9.52
N TYR A 94 3.66 1.25 -9.26
CA TYR A 94 2.56 2.15 -9.52
C TYR A 94 2.71 3.45 -8.72
N VAL A 95 2.58 4.58 -9.42
CA VAL A 95 2.57 5.91 -8.81
C VAL A 95 1.27 6.60 -9.21
N PRO A 96 0.43 7.04 -8.25
CA PRO A 96 -0.79 7.75 -8.58
C PRO A 96 -0.47 9.15 -9.13
N PRO A 97 -1.26 9.66 -10.08
CA PRO A 97 -1.08 11.01 -10.57
C PRO A 97 -1.37 12.04 -9.49
N GLY A 98 -0.62 13.13 -9.49
CA GLY A 98 -0.61 14.17 -8.46
C GLY A 98 0.48 13.98 -7.40
N THR A 99 1.22 12.88 -7.41
CA THR A 99 2.31 12.63 -6.46
C THR A 99 3.52 13.54 -6.71
N ILE A 100 4.09 14.07 -5.62
CA ILE A 100 5.38 14.78 -5.67
C ILE A 100 6.52 13.74 -5.72
N ILE A 101 7.41 13.91 -6.68
CA ILE A 101 8.66 13.17 -6.83
C ILE A 101 9.79 14.12 -6.48
N GLU A 102 10.44 13.87 -5.35
CA GLU A 102 11.68 14.57 -4.98
C GLU A 102 12.85 13.79 -5.57
N TYR A 103 13.75 14.45 -6.29
CA TYR A 103 14.87 13.77 -6.95
C TYR A 103 16.16 14.61 -6.96
N ALA A 104 17.30 13.93 -6.94
CA ALA A 104 18.61 14.53 -7.15
C ALA A 104 19.50 13.60 -7.99
N PHE A 105 20.56 14.15 -8.57
CA PHE A 105 21.52 13.42 -9.37
C PHE A 105 22.85 13.29 -8.61
N SER A 106 23.48 12.12 -8.76
CA SER A 106 24.86 11.86 -8.35
C SER A 106 25.71 11.54 -9.58
N ILE A 107 26.86 12.19 -9.71
CA ILE A 107 27.75 12.06 -10.87
C ILE A 107 29.15 11.76 -10.37
N LEU A 108 29.74 10.69 -10.89
CA LEU A 108 31.10 10.24 -10.59
C LEU A 108 31.94 10.28 -11.86
N ASP A 109 33.14 10.84 -11.77
CA ASP A 109 34.14 10.79 -12.84
C ASP A 109 35.22 9.72 -12.60
N GLU A 110 36.02 9.43 -13.64
CA GLU A 110 37.11 8.44 -13.55
C GLU A 110 38.25 8.85 -12.59
N SER A 111 38.32 10.13 -12.23
CA SER A 111 39.28 10.62 -11.22
C SER A 111 38.81 10.35 -9.79
N GLY A 112 37.59 9.83 -9.61
CA GLY A 112 36.99 9.57 -8.31
C GLY A 112 36.28 10.77 -7.69
N ASN A 113 36.08 11.86 -8.44
CA ASN A 113 35.33 13.02 -7.94
C ASN A 113 33.83 12.71 -8.01
N ILE A 114 33.10 13.08 -6.96
CA ILE A 114 31.65 12.91 -6.88
C ILE A 114 31.01 14.28 -6.76
N PHE A 115 30.01 14.53 -7.59
CA PHE A 115 29.12 15.68 -7.50
C PHE A 115 27.69 15.22 -7.20
N ASN A 116 27.05 15.81 -6.19
CA ASN A 116 25.65 15.58 -5.88
C ASN A 116 24.88 16.89 -6.11
N SER A 117 23.79 16.83 -6.86
CA SER A 117 22.93 18.00 -7.08
C SER A 117 22.07 18.31 -5.86
N GLU A 118 21.50 19.51 -5.82
CA GLU A 118 20.40 19.83 -4.91
C GLU A 118 19.14 19.00 -5.29
N ASN A 119 18.19 18.91 -4.35
CA ASN A 119 16.91 18.26 -4.58
C ASN A 119 16.02 19.12 -5.48
N ASN A 120 15.42 18.46 -6.47
CA ASN A 120 14.44 19.00 -7.40
C ASN A 120 13.11 18.28 -7.20
N TYR A 121 12.03 18.86 -7.73
CA TYR A 121 10.67 18.35 -7.53
C TYR A 121 9.93 18.28 -8.86
N LEU A 122 9.24 17.16 -9.08
CA LEU A 122 8.29 16.96 -10.16
C LEU A 122 6.94 16.58 -9.55
N VAL A 123 5.85 17.18 -10.01
CA VAL A 123 4.52 16.60 -9.79
C VAL A 123 4.27 15.61 -10.92
N TYR A 124 4.14 14.32 -10.59
CA TYR A 124 3.79 13.28 -11.55
C TYR A 124 2.33 13.43 -11.96
N SER A 125 2.05 14.28 -12.93
CA SER A 125 0.70 14.64 -13.37
C SER A 125 0.20 13.73 -14.50
N ASP A 126 -1.11 13.53 -14.55
CA ASP A 126 -1.76 12.93 -15.71
C ASP A 126 -1.74 13.91 -16.89
N THR A 127 -0.94 13.59 -17.91
CA THR A 127 -0.65 14.46 -19.05
C THR A 127 -1.82 14.62 -20.02
N ARG A 128 -2.94 13.91 -19.81
CA ARG A 128 -4.17 14.04 -20.61
C ARG A 128 -4.88 15.37 -20.38
N PHE A 129 -4.57 16.10 -19.30
CA PHE A 129 -5.30 17.29 -18.87
C PHE A 129 -4.37 18.42 -18.43
N GLU A 130 -4.88 19.65 -18.55
CA GLU A 130 -4.25 20.85 -17.99
C GLU A 130 -4.79 21.11 -16.58
N TRP A 131 -3.93 20.89 -15.58
CA TRP A 131 -4.31 20.93 -14.18
C TRP A 131 -4.20 22.33 -13.58
N GLN A 132 -5.18 22.67 -12.75
CA GLN A 132 -5.18 23.81 -11.84
C GLN A 132 -5.28 23.28 -10.41
N GLU A 133 -4.91 24.09 -9.41
CA GLU A 133 -4.87 23.65 -8.02
C GLU A 133 -5.58 24.66 -7.11
N VAL A 134 -6.28 24.15 -6.11
CA VAL A 134 -6.73 24.89 -4.92
C VAL A 134 -6.11 24.26 -3.69
N GLU A 135 -5.76 25.08 -2.70
CA GLU A 135 -5.02 24.63 -1.51
C GLU A 135 -5.59 25.30 -0.26
N LEU A 136 -5.63 24.55 0.83
CA LEU A 136 -5.98 25.03 2.16
C LEU A 136 -5.22 24.18 3.19
N ASP A 137 -4.47 24.86 4.06
CA ASP A 137 -3.60 24.24 5.07
C ASP A 137 -2.61 23.25 4.43
N SER A 138 -2.64 21.97 4.79
CA SER A 138 -1.76 20.94 4.22
C SER A 138 -2.39 20.13 3.08
N ILE A 139 -3.58 20.52 2.60
CA ILE A 139 -4.29 19.79 1.54
C ILE A 139 -4.35 20.63 0.27
N SER A 140 -4.03 19.99 -0.86
CA SER A 140 -4.23 20.56 -2.18
C SER A 140 -5.09 19.66 -3.07
N VAL A 141 -5.93 20.27 -3.91
CA VAL A 141 -6.80 19.57 -4.87
C VAL A 141 -6.49 20.06 -6.27
N ALA A 142 -5.89 19.19 -7.07
CA ALA A 142 -5.72 19.36 -8.51
C ALA A 142 -7.04 19.03 -9.24
N TYR A 143 -7.46 19.93 -10.13
CA TYR A 143 -8.66 19.80 -10.96
C TYR A 143 -8.39 20.29 -12.38
N HIS A 144 -9.22 19.89 -13.34
CA HIS A 144 -9.13 20.38 -14.72
C HIS A 144 -10.51 20.78 -15.26
N GLY A 145 -10.53 21.79 -16.13
CA GLY A 145 -11.76 22.36 -16.67
C GLY A 145 -12.52 23.26 -15.67
N PRO A 146 -13.76 23.67 -15.99
CA PRO A 146 -14.50 24.70 -15.25
C PRO A 146 -15.20 24.15 -13.99
N VAL A 147 -14.46 23.44 -13.13
CA VAL A 147 -15.00 22.73 -11.95
C VAL A 147 -14.37 23.19 -10.63
N LYS A 148 -13.74 24.37 -10.61
CA LYS A 148 -13.07 24.93 -9.43
C LYS A 148 -13.94 24.88 -8.15
N SER A 149 -15.22 25.22 -8.24
CA SER A 149 -16.12 25.19 -7.08
C SER A 149 -16.30 23.80 -6.48
N ARG A 150 -16.25 22.73 -7.31
CA ARG A 150 -16.29 21.34 -6.82
C ARG A 150 -14.98 20.98 -6.11
N ALA A 151 -13.85 21.41 -6.66
CA ALA A 151 -12.54 21.20 -6.04
C ALA A 151 -12.45 21.89 -4.67
N GLU A 152 -12.92 23.14 -4.57
CA GLU A 152 -13.01 23.89 -3.31
C GLU A 152 -13.96 23.22 -2.30
N ASP A 153 -15.06 22.65 -2.78
CA ASP A 153 -16.02 21.92 -1.94
C ASP A 153 -15.40 20.65 -1.33
N LEU A 154 -14.65 19.87 -2.12
CA LEU A 154 -13.94 18.69 -1.64
C LEU A 154 -12.80 19.07 -0.69
N LEU A 155 -12.02 20.09 -1.05
CA LEU A 155 -10.96 20.65 -0.21
C LEU A 155 -11.51 21.04 1.17
N ASN A 156 -12.66 21.72 1.20
CA ASN A 156 -13.31 22.10 2.44
C ASN A 156 -13.77 20.88 3.26
N ALA A 157 -14.37 19.86 2.64
CA ALA A 157 -14.81 18.64 3.31
C ALA A 157 -13.63 17.88 3.96
N MET A 158 -12.53 17.72 3.23
CA MET A 158 -11.33 17.10 3.78
C MET A 158 -10.73 17.91 4.92
N ASN A 159 -10.67 19.24 4.79
CA ASN A 159 -10.13 20.06 5.87
C ASN A 159 -11.01 20.03 7.13
N GLN A 160 -12.35 20.00 6.99
CA GLN A 160 -13.27 19.74 8.10
C GLN A 160 -12.96 18.41 8.79
N THR A 161 -12.67 17.36 8.01
CA THR A 161 -12.29 16.05 8.52
C THR A 161 -11.01 16.11 9.35
N LEU A 162 -9.99 16.83 8.86
CA LEU A 162 -8.73 17.02 9.58
C LEU A 162 -8.94 17.63 10.97
N TYR A 163 -9.73 18.72 11.05
CA TYR A 163 -10.04 19.37 12.32
C TYR A 163 -10.91 18.49 13.23
N ALA A 164 -11.92 17.83 12.69
CA ALA A 164 -12.82 16.98 13.48
C ALA A 164 -12.11 15.76 14.07
N MET A 165 -11.11 15.23 13.35
CA MET A 165 -10.41 14.00 13.71
C MET A 165 -9.10 14.23 14.48
N GLU A 166 -8.65 15.46 14.68
CA GLU A 166 -7.46 15.78 15.48
C GLU A 166 -7.48 15.13 16.89
N PRO A 167 -8.60 15.11 17.65
CA PRO A 167 -8.62 14.44 18.95
C PRO A 167 -8.45 12.92 18.88
N VAL A 168 -8.70 12.31 17.72
CA VAL A 168 -8.63 10.85 17.49
C VAL A 168 -7.24 10.44 16.99
N PHE A 169 -6.63 11.25 16.13
CA PHE A 169 -5.33 10.92 15.48
C PHE A 169 -4.14 11.67 16.05
N GLY A 170 -4.38 12.73 16.85
CA GLY A 170 -3.35 13.67 17.26
C GLY A 170 -2.88 14.54 16.09
N ASN A 171 -1.74 15.21 16.27
CA ASN A 171 -1.17 16.07 15.24
C ASN A 171 -0.43 15.24 14.18
N VAL A 172 -1.15 14.83 13.14
CA VAL A 172 -0.65 14.07 11.98
C VAL A 172 -0.77 14.84 10.66
N GLN A 173 -0.99 16.15 10.73
CA GLN A 173 -1.31 17.01 9.57
C GLN A 173 -0.07 17.65 8.92
N GLY A 174 1.15 17.25 9.32
CA GLY A 174 2.40 17.92 8.94
C GLY A 174 2.80 17.77 7.46
N ASP A 175 2.67 16.58 6.89
CA ASP A 175 3.05 16.34 5.49
C ASP A 175 1.89 16.68 4.54
N PRO A 176 2.16 17.28 3.36
CA PRO A 176 1.13 17.74 2.44
C PRO A 176 0.37 16.57 1.81
N ILE A 177 -0.97 16.63 1.81
CA ILE A 177 -1.84 15.67 1.13
C ILE A 177 -2.24 16.25 -0.22
N ARG A 178 -1.95 15.51 -1.29
CA ARG A 178 -2.32 15.91 -2.66
C ARG A 178 -3.50 15.10 -3.16
N VAL A 179 -4.47 15.77 -3.74
CA VAL A 179 -5.69 15.15 -4.25
C VAL A 179 -5.85 15.45 -5.73
N THR A 180 -6.04 14.42 -6.53
CA THR A 180 -6.32 14.53 -7.96
C THR A 180 -7.80 14.25 -8.20
N MET A 181 -8.55 15.29 -8.54
CA MET A 181 -9.99 15.20 -8.77
C MET A 181 -10.29 14.99 -10.26
N TYR A 182 -10.91 13.86 -10.58
CA TYR A 182 -11.42 13.55 -11.92
C TYR A 182 -12.89 13.93 -12.06
N ASN A 183 -13.30 14.34 -13.27
CA ASN A 183 -14.67 14.77 -13.50
C ASN A 183 -15.66 13.61 -13.61
N ASN A 184 -15.18 12.43 -14.00
CA ASN A 184 -16.00 11.24 -14.21
C ASN A 184 -15.16 9.94 -14.14
N VAL A 185 -15.85 8.81 -14.06
CA VAL A 185 -15.24 7.46 -13.96
C VAL A 185 -14.28 7.19 -15.13
N ALA A 186 -14.64 7.58 -16.36
CA ALA A 186 -13.82 7.27 -17.53
C ALA A 186 -12.43 7.94 -17.48
N GLU A 187 -12.35 9.17 -16.96
CA GLU A 187 -11.07 9.85 -16.73
C GLU A 187 -10.26 9.12 -15.66
N MET A 188 -10.87 8.86 -14.49
CA MET A 188 -10.20 8.24 -13.34
C MET A 188 -9.73 6.81 -13.62
N MET A 189 -10.43 6.04 -14.45
CA MET A 189 -10.07 4.67 -14.80
C MET A 189 -8.67 4.55 -15.42
N GLY A 190 -8.23 5.57 -16.18
CA GLY A 190 -6.86 5.61 -16.74
C GLY A 190 -5.78 5.91 -15.70
N ALA A 191 -6.19 6.37 -14.53
CA ALA A 191 -5.35 6.73 -13.40
C ALA A 191 -5.40 5.75 -12.24
N LEU A 192 -6.08 4.60 -12.40
CA LEU A 192 -6.04 3.53 -11.42
C LEU A 192 -4.92 2.53 -11.76
N PRO A 193 -4.39 1.80 -10.76
CA PRO A 193 -3.36 0.81 -10.99
C PRO A 193 -3.82 -0.26 -11.99
N PRO A 194 -2.89 -0.80 -12.80
CA PRO A 194 -3.20 -1.92 -13.67
C PRO A 194 -3.64 -3.13 -12.81
N SER A 195 -4.93 -3.47 -12.86
CA SER A 195 -5.53 -4.64 -12.20
C SER A 195 -6.39 -5.44 -13.18
N SER A 196 -6.78 -6.66 -12.81
CA SER A 196 -7.75 -7.44 -13.58
C SER A 196 -9.11 -6.72 -13.57
N SER A 197 -9.85 -6.78 -14.69
CA SER A 197 -11.12 -6.08 -14.87
C SER A 197 -12.17 -6.36 -13.78
N THR A 198 -12.06 -7.48 -13.06
CA THR A 198 -12.95 -7.86 -11.96
C THR A 198 -12.69 -7.05 -10.68
N LEU A 199 -11.42 -6.75 -10.35
CA LEU A 199 -11.08 -5.90 -9.20
C LEU A 199 -11.47 -4.42 -9.42
N ARG A 200 -11.54 -3.98 -10.68
CA ARG A 200 -12.01 -2.63 -11.03
C ARG A 200 -13.53 -2.46 -10.88
N ASN A 201 -14.27 -3.56 -10.79
CA ASN A 201 -15.74 -3.56 -10.76
C ASN A 201 -16.32 -3.81 -9.35
N GLU A 202 -15.56 -4.39 -8.41
CA GLU A 202 -16.14 -4.86 -7.13
C GLU A 202 -16.30 -3.79 -6.05
N LEU A 203 -15.70 -2.62 -6.20
CA LEU A 203 -16.09 -1.43 -5.46
C LEU A 203 -16.06 -0.27 -6.47
N ILE A 204 -17.19 0.39 -6.64
CA ILE A 204 -17.34 1.64 -7.37
C ILE A 204 -16.45 2.65 -6.63
N THR A 205 -15.15 2.72 -6.95
CA THR A 205 -14.20 3.57 -6.23
C THR A 205 -14.43 5.01 -6.67
N GLU A 206 -15.41 5.64 -6.02
CA GLU A 206 -15.60 7.08 -6.09
C GLU A 206 -14.34 7.81 -5.58
N GLY A 207 -13.48 7.13 -4.82
CA GLY A 207 -12.17 7.59 -4.38
C GLY A 207 -11.20 6.42 -4.11
N GLN A 208 -9.91 6.75 -4.00
CA GLN A 208 -8.84 5.85 -3.59
C GLN A 208 -7.69 6.65 -2.97
N ALA A 209 -7.37 6.36 -1.71
CA ALA A 209 -6.17 6.85 -1.04
C ALA A 209 -4.94 5.97 -1.28
N TYR A 210 -3.77 6.61 -1.29
CA TYR A 210 -2.44 6.01 -1.27
C TYR A 210 -1.68 6.56 -0.05
N PRO A 211 -1.90 5.96 1.14
CA PRO A 211 -1.51 6.56 2.41
C PRO A 211 0.00 6.79 2.60
N ASP A 212 0.82 5.85 2.14
CA ASP A 212 2.28 5.91 2.18
C ASP A 212 2.86 6.96 1.22
N ILE A 213 2.10 7.34 0.20
CA ILE A 213 2.48 8.37 -0.78
C ILE A 213 1.91 9.75 -0.40
N GLY A 214 0.80 9.77 0.36
CA GLY A 214 0.08 11.00 0.69
C GLY A 214 -0.73 11.56 -0.48
N THR A 215 -1.23 10.69 -1.35
CA THR A 215 -2.02 11.07 -2.53
C THR A 215 -3.41 10.44 -2.50
N VAL A 216 -4.44 11.18 -2.93
CA VAL A 216 -5.81 10.70 -3.09
C VAL A 216 -6.27 10.91 -4.53
N LEU A 217 -6.95 9.93 -5.11
CA LEU A 217 -7.70 10.07 -6.34
C LEU A 217 -9.19 10.10 -6.02
N VAL A 218 -9.96 11.01 -6.59
CA VAL A 218 -11.40 11.13 -6.27
C VAL A 218 -12.23 11.60 -7.46
N LEU A 219 -13.48 11.14 -7.54
CA LEU A 219 -14.49 11.64 -8.47
C LEU A 219 -15.17 12.88 -7.91
N GLY A 220 -15.07 14.00 -8.63
CA GLY A 220 -15.73 15.26 -8.26
C GLY A 220 -17.18 15.39 -8.70
N GLY A 221 -17.71 14.45 -9.48
CA GLY A 221 -19.00 14.58 -10.17
C GLY A 221 -20.25 14.06 -9.45
N GLY A 222 -20.10 13.32 -8.36
CA GLY A 222 -21.21 12.65 -7.65
C GLY A 222 -21.74 13.42 -6.44
N SER A 223 -22.98 13.14 -6.01
CA SER A 223 -23.56 13.75 -4.80
C SER A 223 -22.87 13.33 -3.50
N LEU A 224 -22.11 12.23 -3.54
CA LEU A 224 -21.38 11.67 -2.40
C LEU A 224 -19.91 12.12 -2.36
N SER A 225 -19.43 12.90 -3.34
CA SER A 225 -18.01 13.24 -3.50
C SER A 225 -17.39 13.89 -2.26
N ARG A 226 -18.15 14.70 -1.50
CA ARG A 226 -17.72 15.28 -0.22
C ARG A 226 -17.40 14.21 0.81
N GLY A 227 -18.30 13.23 0.95
CA GLY A 227 -18.14 12.15 1.90
C GLY A 227 -17.00 11.21 1.50
N THR A 228 -16.94 10.88 0.21
CA THR A 228 -15.85 10.09 -0.37
C THR A 228 -14.49 10.74 -0.16
N ALA A 229 -14.33 12.04 -0.47
CA ALA A 229 -13.05 12.73 -0.24
C ALA A 229 -12.63 12.71 1.25
N SER A 230 -13.60 12.87 2.15
CA SER A 230 -13.39 12.83 3.61
C SER A 230 -13.03 11.44 4.13
N HIS A 231 -13.65 10.40 3.57
CA HIS A 231 -13.31 9.00 3.82
C HIS A 231 -11.87 8.71 3.38
N GLU A 232 -11.53 9.03 2.13
CA GLU A 232 -10.22 8.74 1.58
C GLU A 232 -9.08 9.50 2.29
N VAL A 233 -9.28 10.78 2.63
CA VAL A 233 -8.25 11.53 3.37
C VAL A 233 -8.03 10.93 4.76
N THR A 234 -9.07 10.35 5.37
CA THR A 234 -8.94 9.71 6.68
C THR A 234 -8.03 8.49 6.64
N HIS A 235 -7.99 7.72 5.54
CA HIS A 235 -7.02 6.63 5.40
C HIS A 235 -5.56 7.11 5.49
N ILE A 236 -5.25 8.31 4.98
CA ILE A 236 -3.93 8.91 5.15
C ILE A 236 -3.67 9.23 6.62
N LEU A 237 -4.65 9.81 7.33
CA LEU A 237 -4.52 10.14 8.74
C LEU A 237 -4.35 8.90 9.61
N VAL A 238 -5.11 7.83 9.34
CA VAL A 238 -5.00 6.53 10.04
C VAL A 238 -3.61 5.94 9.84
N HIS A 239 -3.09 5.93 8.60
CA HIS A 239 -1.74 5.46 8.32
C HIS A 239 -0.70 6.23 9.13
N ARG A 240 -0.78 7.57 9.11
CA ARG A 240 0.13 8.42 9.87
C ARG A 240 0.01 8.23 11.38
N ALA A 241 -1.18 7.98 11.91
CA ALA A 241 -1.42 7.84 13.35
C ALA A 241 -1.07 6.45 13.88
N GLY A 242 -1.30 5.40 13.10
CA GLY A 242 -1.33 4.02 13.57
C GLY A 242 -0.35 3.06 12.91
N ASP A 243 0.05 3.25 11.65
CA ASP A 243 0.89 2.25 10.98
C ASP A 243 2.30 2.22 11.56
N SER A 244 2.85 1.00 11.68
CA SER A 244 4.22 0.74 12.13
C SER A 244 5.04 0.03 11.05
N VAL A 245 6.36 -0.06 11.27
CA VAL A 245 7.26 -0.84 10.41
C VAL A 245 6.95 -2.35 10.42
N PHE A 246 6.19 -2.85 11.40
CA PHE A 246 5.88 -4.28 11.55
C PHE A 246 4.49 -4.65 11.01
N SER A 247 3.52 -3.74 11.13
CA SER A 247 2.15 -3.99 10.64
C SER A 247 1.33 -2.70 10.53
N SER A 248 0.50 -2.65 9.49
CA SER A 248 -0.57 -1.65 9.36
C SER A 248 -1.74 -1.88 10.30
N VAL A 249 -2.55 -0.84 10.49
CA VAL A 249 -3.84 -0.90 11.18
C VAL A 249 -4.76 -1.92 10.48
N PRO A 250 -5.43 -2.84 11.22
CA PRO A 250 -6.35 -3.82 10.62
C PRO A 250 -7.49 -3.16 9.84
N SER A 251 -7.97 -3.82 8.78
CA SER A 251 -8.97 -3.23 7.88
C SER A 251 -10.23 -2.76 8.61
N TRP A 252 -10.71 -3.48 9.64
CA TRP A 252 -11.95 -3.07 10.34
C TRP A 252 -11.78 -1.73 11.06
N LEU A 253 -10.61 -1.48 11.65
CA LEU A 253 -10.34 -0.25 12.37
C LEU A 253 -10.06 0.87 11.37
N ASN A 254 -9.31 0.60 10.30
CA ASN A 254 -9.02 1.58 9.26
C ASN A 254 -10.29 2.07 8.55
N GLU A 255 -11.13 1.15 8.07
CA GLU A 255 -12.39 1.49 7.39
C GLU A 255 -13.39 2.12 8.38
N GLY A 256 -13.48 1.61 9.61
CA GLY A 256 -14.36 2.19 10.62
C GLY A 256 -13.98 3.60 11.03
N LEU A 257 -12.67 3.91 11.12
CA LEU A 257 -12.19 5.27 11.36
C LEU A 257 -12.45 6.19 10.16
N ALA A 258 -12.34 5.67 8.93
CA ALA A 258 -12.64 6.42 7.71
C ALA A 258 -14.14 6.77 7.61
N GLU A 259 -15.02 5.84 7.94
CA GLU A 259 -16.46 6.10 8.04
C GLU A 259 -16.79 7.07 9.18
N PHE A 260 -16.12 6.95 10.34
CA PHE A 260 -16.29 7.89 11.45
C PHE A 260 -15.81 9.31 11.10
N GLY A 261 -14.74 9.43 10.30
CA GLY A 261 -14.22 10.69 9.78
C GLY A 261 -14.99 11.26 8.59
N ASN A 262 -15.93 10.52 8.02
CA ASN A 262 -16.71 10.95 6.87
C ASN A 262 -17.72 12.05 7.29
N VAL A 263 -17.51 13.28 6.81
CA VAL A 263 -18.37 14.44 7.14
C VAL A 263 -19.70 14.46 6.37
N SER A 264 -19.89 13.55 5.41
CA SER A 264 -21.11 13.45 4.62
C SER A 264 -21.45 11.97 4.34
N PRO A 265 -21.71 11.17 5.40
CA PRO A 265 -21.91 9.72 5.27
C PRO A 265 -23.25 9.38 4.62
N SER A 266 -23.30 8.21 3.99
CA SER A 266 -24.55 7.59 3.50
C SER A 266 -25.13 6.64 4.56
N PHE A 267 -26.46 6.51 4.60
CA PHE A 267 -27.15 5.61 5.55
C PHE A 267 -27.13 4.13 5.14
N SER A 268 -26.56 3.77 3.99
CA SER A 268 -26.64 2.41 3.45
C SER A 268 -26.01 1.34 4.35
N TYR A 269 -24.95 1.68 5.09
CA TYR A 269 -24.24 0.73 5.95
C TYR A 269 -24.96 0.45 7.25
N ASP A 270 -25.65 1.43 7.84
CA ASP A 270 -26.48 1.23 9.04
C ASP A 270 -27.61 0.23 8.77
N VAL A 271 -28.24 0.34 7.60
CA VAL A 271 -29.31 -0.58 7.18
C VAL A 271 -28.76 -2.00 6.98
N ALA A 272 -27.57 -2.13 6.39
CA ALA A 272 -26.93 -3.43 6.21
C ALA A 272 -26.54 -4.08 7.54
N LEU A 273 -26.04 -3.28 8.50
CA LEU A 273 -25.73 -3.75 9.84
C LEU A 273 -26.99 -4.22 10.57
N ASP A 274 -28.07 -3.42 10.55
CA ASP A 274 -29.34 -3.78 11.18
C ASP A 274 -29.89 -5.09 10.61
N PHE A 275 -29.86 -5.25 9.28
CA PHE A 275 -30.22 -6.52 8.64
C PHE A 275 -29.33 -7.68 9.14
N ALA A 276 -28.01 -7.49 9.22
CA ALA A 276 -27.08 -8.53 9.65
C ALA A 276 -27.30 -8.96 11.11
N VAL A 277 -27.66 -8.02 12.00
CA VAL A 277 -28.05 -8.29 13.39
C VAL A 277 -29.28 -9.21 13.43
N HIS A 278 -30.33 -8.87 12.68
CA HIS A 278 -31.58 -9.62 12.68
C HIS A 278 -31.51 -10.96 11.94
N ALA A 279 -30.62 -11.08 10.95
CA ALA A 279 -30.42 -12.28 10.15
C ALA A 279 -29.36 -13.25 10.71
N ASP A 280 -28.77 -12.95 11.87
CA ASP A 280 -27.65 -13.71 12.47
C ASP A 280 -26.48 -13.91 11.48
N ARG A 281 -26.14 -12.82 10.75
CA ARG A 281 -25.07 -12.78 9.73
C ARG A 281 -23.82 -12.01 10.17
N LEU A 282 -23.73 -11.63 11.45
CA LEU A 282 -22.61 -10.83 11.94
C LEU A 282 -21.30 -11.62 12.00
N MET A 283 -20.33 -11.20 11.21
CA MET A 283 -18.97 -11.72 11.25
C MET A 283 -18.23 -11.26 12.52
N PRO A 284 -17.24 -12.04 13.01
CA PRO A 284 -16.42 -11.64 14.14
C PRO A 284 -15.38 -10.60 13.74
N ILE A 285 -15.84 -9.35 13.59
CA ILE A 285 -15.11 -8.28 12.90
C ILE A 285 -13.75 -7.99 13.52
N THR A 286 -13.62 -8.05 14.84
CA THR A 286 -12.34 -7.76 15.52
C THR A 286 -11.27 -8.79 15.16
N SER A 287 -11.69 -10.00 14.77
CA SER A 287 -10.80 -11.08 14.33
C SER A 287 -10.47 -11.01 12.83
N MET A 288 -11.06 -10.07 12.08
CA MET A 288 -10.85 -9.92 10.64
C MET A 288 -9.71 -8.93 10.36
N ARG A 289 -8.56 -9.42 9.89
CA ARG A 289 -7.46 -8.54 9.49
C ARG A 289 -7.74 -7.81 8.16
N ASN A 290 -8.43 -8.50 7.25
CA ASN A 290 -8.74 -8.05 5.89
C ASN A 290 -10.26 -8.07 5.66
N ARG A 291 -10.71 -7.32 4.65
CA ARG A 291 -12.09 -7.36 4.16
C ARG A 291 -12.50 -8.76 3.69
N PRO A 292 -13.78 -9.13 3.79
CA PRO A 292 -14.29 -10.38 3.22
C PRO A 292 -14.26 -10.35 1.69
N GLY A 293 -14.26 -11.52 1.05
CA GLY A 293 -14.23 -11.64 -0.41
C GLY A 293 -15.61 -11.64 -1.10
N ASN A 294 -16.70 -11.74 -0.34
CA ASN A 294 -18.06 -11.71 -0.88
C ASN A 294 -18.59 -10.25 -0.83
N PRO A 295 -19.07 -9.69 -1.96
CA PRO A 295 -19.59 -8.33 -2.01
C PRO A 295 -20.67 -7.99 -0.97
N GLU A 296 -21.60 -8.90 -0.67
CA GLU A 296 -22.62 -8.66 0.37
C GLU A 296 -22.00 -8.52 1.76
N ASP A 297 -21.03 -9.39 2.05
CA ASP A 297 -20.35 -9.39 3.34
C ASP A 297 -19.46 -8.14 3.48
N VAL A 298 -18.96 -7.57 2.37
CA VAL A 298 -18.22 -6.30 2.39
C VAL A 298 -19.10 -5.15 2.90
N ILE A 299 -20.35 -5.04 2.46
CA ILE A 299 -21.26 -3.98 2.93
C ILE A 299 -21.54 -4.13 4.44
N ILE A 300 -21.77 -5.38 4.90
CA ILE A 300 -21.96 -5.68 6.34
C ILE A 300 -20.68 -5.35 7.13
N PHE A 301 -19.51 -5.62 6.56
CA PHE A 301 -18.23 -5.30 7.15
C PHE A 301 -18.07 -3.79 7.37
N TYR A 302 -18.38 -2.95 6.37
CA TYR A 302 -18.34 -1.48 6.52
C TYR A 302 -19.28 -0.99 7.64
N GLY A 303 -20.53 -1.46 7.68
CA GLY A 303 -21.46 -1.10 8.75
C GLY A 303 -20.99 -1.54 10.13
N SER A 304 -20.46 -2.77 10.24
CA SER A 304 -19.91 -3.30 11.48
C SER A 304 -18.66 -2.51 11.93
N ALA A 305 -17.78 -2.17 10.99
CA ALA A 305 -16.54 -1.42 11.22
C ALA A 305 -16.83 -0.01 11.75
N SER A 306 -17.73 0.71 11.07
CA SER A 306 -18.18 2.03 11.49
C SER A 306 -18.79 1.97 12.90
N SER A 307 -19.71 1.03 13.13
CA SER A 307 -20.41 0.90 14.41
C SER A 307 -19.49 0.55 15.59
N ILE A 308 -18.53 -0.35 15.42
CA ILE A 308 -17.61 -0.70 16.51
C ILE A 308 -16.65 0.45 16.84
N VAL A 309 -16.19 1.20 15.84
CA VAL A 309 -15.34 2.38 16.04
C VAL A 309 -16.12 3.50 16.74
N GLU A 310 -17.36 3.78 16.32
CA GLU A 310 -18.27 4.72 16.99
C GLU A 310 -18.46 4.32 18.45
N PHE A 311 -18.75 3.03 18.72
CA PHE A 311 -18.87 2.50 20.07
C PHE A 311 -17.59 2.72 20.88
N MET A 312 -16.42 2.42 20.33
CA MET A 312 -15.13 2.61 21.02
C MET A 312 -14.90 4.08 21.37
N ILE A 313 -15.17 5.01 20.44
CA ILE A 313 -14.95 6.44 20.65
C ILE A 313 -15.96 7.01 21.63
N TYR A 314 -17.24 6.64 21.54
CA TYR A 314 -18.28 7.15 22.44
C TYR A 314 -18.20 6.56 23.85
N LYS A 315 -17.86 5.28 23.98
CA LYS A 315 -17.73 4.62 25.29
C LYS A 315 -16.43 4.98 26.01
N PHE A 316 -15.30 4.96 25.30
CA PHE A 316 -13.98 5.10 25.92
C PHE A 316 -13.31 6.46 25.67
N GLY A 317 -13.84 7.25 24.73
CA GLY A 317 -13.34 8.58 24.39
C GLY A 317 -12.26 8.59 23.30
N ALA A 318 -12.18 9.70 22.56
CA ALA A 318 -11.21 9.90 21.47
C ALA A 318 -9.74 9.74 21.92
N ILE A 319 -9.39 10.19 23.13
CA ILE A 319 -8.03 10.08 23.68
C ILE A 319 -7.59 8.61 23.83
N LYS A 320 -8.52 7.71 24.17
CA LYS A 320 -8.22 6.28 24.23
C LYS A 320 -8.01 5.70 22.84
N MET A 321 -8.77 6.15 21.83
CA MET A 321 -8.52 5.76 20.44
C MET A 321 -7.14 6.24 19.95
N LEU A 322 -6.76 7.49 20.25
CA LEU A 322 -5.42 8.00 19.99
C LEU A 322 -4.33 7.15 20.66
N SER A 323 -4.56 6.76 21.91
CA SER A 323 -3.63 5.90 22.65
C SER A 323 -3.50 4.53 21.97
N LEU A 324 -4.61 3.93 21.52
CA LEU A 324 -4.60 2.66 20.78
C LEU A 324 -3.74 2.75 19.52
N LEU A 325 -3.96 3.78 18.70
CA LEU A 325 -3.20 4.00 17.46
C LEU A 325 -1.72 4.23 17.75
N THR A 326 -1.40 5.02 18.79
CA THR A 326 -0.02 5.29 19.20
C THR A 326 0.70 4.02 19.67
N GLU A 327 0.04 3.17 20.46
CA GLU A 327 0.61 1.90 20.91
C GLU A 327 0.85 0.95 19.74
N HIS A 328 -0.09 0.85 18.79
CA HIS A 328 0.10 0.05 17.57
C HIS A 328 1.25 0.59 16.70
N LYS A 329 1.32 1.91 16.53
CA LYS A 329 2.39 2.60 15.79
C LYS A 329 3.78 2.32 16.37
N SER A 330 3.88 2.13 17.69
CA SER A 330 5.14 1.75 18.35
C SER A 330 5.63 0.33 18.01
N GLY A 331 4.81 -0.46 17.30
CA GLY A 331 5.12 -1.84 16.89
C GLY A 331 4.47 -2.92 17.73
N LYS A 332 3.62 -2.55 18.70
CA LYS A 332 2.82 -3.51 19.46
C LYS A 332 1.71 -4.06 18.56
N ASN A 333 1.36 -5.34 18.72
CA ASN A 333 0.25 -5.90 17.94
C ASN A 333 -1.08 -5.26 18.39
N MET A 334 -2.12 -5.30 17.54
CA MET A 334 -3.40 -4.66 17.83
C MET A 334 -4.11 -5.26 19.06
N ASP A 335 -4.07 -6.58 19.25
CA ASP A 335 -4.75 -7.26 20.36
C ASP A 335 -4.14 -6.84 21.72
N ASP A 336 -2.82 -6.84 21.82
CA ASP A 336 -2.05 -6.39 22.99
C ASP A 336 -2.26 -4.88 23.23
N SER A 337 -2.40 -4.09 22.16
CA SER A 337 -2.69 -2.65 22.26
C SER A 337 -4.10 -2.39 22.80
N ILE A 338 -5.09 -3.18 22.38
CA ILE A 338 -6.47 -3.13 22.92
C ILE A 338 -6.45 -3.47 24.41
N GLU A 339 -5.79 -4.56 24.80
CA GLU A 339 -5.71 -4.98 26.20
C GLU A 339 -5.03 -3.93 27.07
N LEU A 340 -3.91 -3.37 26.60
CA LEU A 340 -3.18 -2.33 27.31
C LEU A 340 -4.00 -1.04 27.50
N VAL A 341 -4.69 -0.59 26.46
CA VAL A 341 -5.36 0.72 26.45
C VAL A 341 -6.73 0.66 27.12
N TYR A 342 -7.50 -0.38 26.86
CA TYR A 342 -8.88 -0.51 27.33
C TYR A 342 -9.03 -1.42 28.56
N GLY A 343 -8.03 -2.25 28.87
CA GLY A 343 -8.09 -3.20 29.98
C GLY A 343 -9.03 -4.38 29.74
N ILE A 344 -9.44 -4.59 28.49
CA ILE A 344 -10.31 -5.69 28.04
C ILE A 344 -9.65 -6.40 26.87
N SER A 345 -9.88 -7.70 26.75
CA SER A 345 -9.45 -8.48 25.60
C SER A 345 -10.23 -8.10 24.35
N LYS A 346 -9.68 -8.47 23.19
CA LYS A 346 -10.37 -8.33 21.90
C LYS A 346 -11.77 -8.98 21.89
N LEU A 347 -11.92 -10.16 22.49
CA LEU A 347 -13.19 -10.87 22.51
C LEU A 347 -14.21 -10.15 23.41
N GLU A 348 -13.76 -9.61 24.53
CA GLU A 348 -14.61 -8.77 25.39
C GLU A 348 -15.03 -7.50 24.66
N LEU A 349 -14.13 -6.81 23.95
CA LEU A 349 -14.48 -5.66 23.12
C LEU A 349 -15.56 -6.01 22.08
N GLU A 350 -15.39 -7.13 21.36
CA GLU A 350 -16.38 -7.56 20.37
C GLU A 350 -17.75 -7.83 21.01
N ASN A 351 -17.78 -8.53 22.15
CA ASN A 351 -19.03 -8.89 22.82
C ASN A 351 -19.69 -7.71 23.52
N GLU A 352 -18.93 -6.75 24.05
CA GLU A 352 -19.48 -5.50 24.57
C GLU A 352 -20.09 -4.64 23.46
N TRP A 353 -19.47 -4.61 22.27
CA TRP A 353 -20.04 -3.94 21.11
C TRP A 353 -21.30 -4.65 20.60
N ARG A 354 -21.28 -5.99 20.52
CA ARG A 354 -22.46 -6.78 20.13
C ARG A 354 -23.64 -6.54 21.07
N ASP A 355 -23.41 -6.49 22.38
CA ASP A 355 -24.44 -6.14 23.37
C ASP A 355 -24.98 -4.71 23.12
N TYR A 356 -24.09 -3.74 22.85
CA TYR A 356 -24.48 -2.36 22.55
C TYR A 356 -25.42 -2.24 21.33
N ILE A 357 -25.25 -3.06 20.30
CA ILE A 357 -26.12 -3.07 19.10
C ILE A 357 -27.28 -4.06 19.20
N GLY A 358 -27.45 -4.78 20.33
CA GLY A 358 -28.48 -5.78 20.52
C GLY A 358 -28.26 -7.08 19.73
N ALA A 359 -27.02 -7.38 19.37
CA ALA A 359 -26.63 -8.61 18.68
C ALA A 359 -26.34 -9.76 19.66
N PRO A 360 -26.49 -11.02 19.21
CA PRO A 360 -26.06 -12.18 19.98
C PRO A 360 -24.57 -12.15 20.32
N VAL A 361 -24.23 -12.67 21.50
CA VAL A 361 -22.85 -12.89 21.95
C VAL A 361 -22.12 -13.79 20.95
N TYR A 362 -20.90 -13.41 20.57
CA TYR A 362 -20.01 -14.25 19.80
C TYR A 362 -19.21 -15.18 20.71
N GLU A 363 -19.39 -16.47 20.47
CA GLU A 363 -18.63 -17.54 21.10
C GLU A 363 -17.71 -18.19 20.04
N PRO A 364 -16.37 -18.03 20.15
CA PRO A 364 -15.45 -18.61 19.19
C PRO A 364 -15.48 -20.15 19.26
N ASP A 365 -15.51 -20.80 18.11
CA ASP A 365 -15.46 -22.26 18.02
C ASP A 365 -14.08 -22.80 18.44
N LEU A 366 -13.97 -23.20 19.72
CA LEU A 366 -12.75 -23.76 20.30
C LEU A 366 -12.41 -25.16 19.75
N SER A 367 -13.30 -25.82 19.00
CA SER A 367 -13.04 -27.14 18.43
C SER A 367 -12.00 -27.13 17.31
N LYS A 368 -11.78 -25.96 16.69
CA LYS A 368 -10.76 -25.73 15.63
C LYS A 368 -9.35 -25.48 16.16
N LYS A 369 -9.16 -25.40 17.49
CA LYS A 369 -7.84 -25.28 18.15
C LYS A 369 -7.07 -26.60 18.24
N LYS A 370 -7.39 -27.60 17.40
CA LYS A 370 -6.50 -28.75 17.21
C LYS A 370 -5.25 -28.27 16.48
N LEU A 371 -4.17 -28.06 17.24
CA LEU A 371 -2.83 -28.00 16.68
C LEU A 371 -2.68 -29.19 15.71
N PRO A 372 -2.15 -29.00 14.48
CA PRO A 372 -1.81 -30.13 13.64
C PRO A 372 -0.93 -31.07 14.46
N THR A 373 -1.32 -32.34 14.57
CA THR A 373 -0.48 -33.34 15.25
C THR A 373 0.90 -33.30 14.60
N PRO A 374 1.98 -33.09 15.36
CA PRO A 374 3.32 -33.13 14.79
C PRO A 374 3.50 -34.46 14.08
N ILE A 375 3.64 -34.43 12.76
CA ILE A 375 4.10 -35.61 12.02
C ILE A 375 5.57 -35.77 12.43
N PRO A 376 5.99 -36.89 13.05
CA PRO A 376 7.39 -37.12 13.37
C PRO A 376 8.21 -36.97 12.10
N ARG A 377 9.19 -36.06 12.09
CA ARG A 377 10.15 -36.03 10.99
C ARG A 377 11.00 -37.31 11.07
N PRO A 378 11.26 -37.99 9.95
CA PRO A 378 12.21 -39.10 9.93
C PRO A 378 13.55 -38.62 10.50
N GLU A 379 14.10 -39.39 11.45
CA GLU A 379 15.41 -39.10 12.02
C GLU A 379 16.48 -39.42 10.96
N VAL A 380 17.34 -38.44 10.67
CA VAL A 380 18.45 -38.64 9.72
C VAL A 380 19.55 -39.40 10.45
N GLY A 381 19.64 -40.70 10.22
CA GLY A 381 20.73 -41.54 10.71
C GLY A 381 22.01 -41.37 9.89
N LEU A 382 23.15 -41.70 10.49
CA LEU A 382 24.43 -41.81 9.77
C LEU A 382 24.32 -42.87 8.66
N PHE A 383 24.97 -42.60 7.53
CA PHE A 383 25.03 -43.56 6.44
C PHE A 383 25.72 -44.85 6.91
N SER A 384 24.99 -45.96 6.84
CA SER A 384 25.45 -47.30 7.23
C SER A 384 25.47 -48.22 6.02
N LEU A 385 26.56 -48.96 5.85
CA LEU A 385 26.70 -49.97 4.79
C LEU A 385 25.88 -51.24 5.09
N THR A 386 25.40 -51.41 6.32
CA THR A 386 24.46 -52.46 6.71
C THR A 386 23.03 -51.90 6.73
N PRO A 387 22.06 -52.53 6.03
CA PRO A 387 20.66 -52.12 6.05
C PRO A 387 20.11 -52.14 7.48
N GLN A 388 19.51 -51.03 7.91
CA GLN A 388 18.84 -50.95 9.19
C GLN A 388 17.34 -51.18 8.98
N SER A 389 16.73 -52.01 9.82
CA SER A 389 15.30 -52.31 9.72
C SER A 389 14.48 -51.03 9.90
N GLY A 390 13.63 -50.72 8.93
CA GLY A 390 12.79 -49.51 8.95
C GLY A 390 13.42 -48.26 8.32
N SER A 391 14.64 -48.33 7.76
CA SER A 391 15.22 -47.20 7.04
C SER A 391 14.93 -47.24 5.53
N THR A 392 14.72 -46.06 4.94
CA THR A 392 14.65 -45.86 3.48
C THR A 392 15.90 -45.12 3.03
N SER A 393 16.66 -45.70 2.10
CA SER A 393 17.83 -45.05 1.49
C SER A 393 17.37 -44.01 0.47
N VAL A 394 17.85 -42.78 0.60
CA VAL A 394 17.62 -41.70 -0.37
C VAL A 394 18.78 -41.69 -1.35
N LYS A 395 18.50 -41.84 -2.65
CA LYS A 395 19.51 -41.90 -3.70
C LYS A 395 20.14 -40.52 -3.89
N SER A 396 21.47 -40.45 -3.96
CA SER A 396 22.20 -39.22 -4.30
C SER A 396 21.77 -38.73 -5.69
N THR A 397 21.39 -37.46 -5.82
CA THR A 397 21.14 -36.85 -7.13
C THR A 397 22.49 -36.57 -7.79
N GLU A 398 23.00 -37.50 -8.59
CA GLU A 398 24.14 -37.24 -9.45
C GLU A 398 23.69 -36.31 -10.59
N ILE A 399 24.22 -35.09 -10.61
CA ILE A 399 24.14 -34.20 -11.76
C ILE A 399 25.20 -34.70 -12.77
N ASP A 400 24.74 -35.40 -13.81
CA ASP A 400 25.56 -35.81 -14.94
C ASP A 400 25.90 -34.59 -15.80
N THR A 401 27.14 -34.09 -15.70
CA THR A 401 27.63 -32.95 -16.49
C THR A 401 28.28 -33.36 -17.82
N SER A 402 27.99 -34.56 -18.36
CA SER A 402 28.64 -35.05 -19.57
C SER A 402 27.70 -35.31 -20.75
N GLN A 403 26.94 -34.30 -21.19
CA GLN A 403 26.34 -34.29 -22.54
C GLN A 403 25.83 -32.88 -22.96
N SER A 404 26.73 -32.02 -23.46
CA SER A 404 26.36 -30.91 -24.35
C SER A 404 27.59 -30.29 -25.02
N ILE A 405 28.15 -31.00 -26.01
CA ILE A 405 28.96 -30.38 -27.06
C ILE A 405 28.49 -30.95 -28.40
N ILE A 406 28.51 -30.09 -29.44
CA ILE A 406 28.33 -30.34 -30.89
C ILE A 406 26.87 -30.23 -31.33
N SER A 407 26.46 -29.56 -32.41
CA SER A 407 27.00 -28.54 -33.34
C SER A 407 25.82 -28.22 -34.27
N TYR A 408 25.75 -27.00 -34.79
CA TYR A 408 24.84 -26.64 -35.88
C TYR A 408 25.20 -27.40 -37.15
N ASP A 409 24.20 -28.01 -37.82
CA ASP A 409 24.00 -27.87 -39.26
C ASP A 409 22.57 -28.29 -39.68
N HIS A 410 21.98 -27.52 -40.59
CA HIS A 410 20.71 -27.77 -41.30
C HIS A 410 21.00 -28.66 -42.55
N PRO A 411 20.08 -29.03 -43.48
CA PRO A 411 18.63 -28.76 -43.59
C PRO A 411 17.76 -29.97 -44.08
N GLY A 412 16.44 -29.76 -44.15
CA GLY A 412 15.54 -30.41 -45.13
C GLY A 412 14.58 -31.46 -44.57
N ASP A 413 13.30 -31.11 -44.42
CA ASP A 413 12.27 -31.41 -45.41
C ASP A 413 10.87 -31.08 -44.87
N THR A 414 10.07 -30.53 -45.77
CA THR A 414 8.63 -30.26 -45.68
C THR A 414 7.80 -31.48 -45.28
N VAL A 415 6.65 -31.28 -44.60
CA VAL A 415 5.30 -31.63 -45.08
C VAL A 415 4.24 -31.35 -44.00
N ASN A 416 3.16 -30.69 -44.45
CA ASN A 416 1.89 -30.45 -43.75
C ASN A 416 1.16 -31.76 -43.35
N SER A 417 0.40 -31.72 -42.25
CA SER A 417 -1.04 -32.06 -42.27
C SER A 417 -1.70 -31.83 -40.91
N GLU A 418 -2.79 -31.06 -40.92
CA GLU A 418 -3.91 -31.20 -39.97
C GLU A 418 -4.37 -32.67 -39.91
N TYR A 419 -4.75 -33.18 -38.74
CA TYR A 419 -6.08 -33.74 -38.50
C TYR A 419 -6.27 -34.13 -37.04
N GLU A 420 -7.52 -33.94 -36.64
CA GLU A 420 -8.15 -34.04 -35.34
C GLU A 420 -8.46 -35.49 -34.90
N SER A 421 -8.66 -35.66 -33.59
CA SER A 421 -9.51 -36.64 -32.88
C SER A 421 -8.88 -37.85 -32.13
N SER A 422 -9.28 -37.93 -30.84
CA SER A 422 -9.32 -39.08 -29.91
C SER A 422 -7.98 -39.69 -29.46
N GLU A 423 -7.68 -40.07 -28.22
CA GLU A 423 -8.47 -40.57 -27.08
C GLU A 423 -7.85 -40.12 -25.73
N THR A 424 -8.65 -40.24 -24.67
CA THR A 424 -8.26 -40.07 -23.25
C THR A 424 -7.42 -41.25 -22.74
N PRO A 425 -6.67 -41.04 -21.63
CA PRO A 425 -6.97 -41.86 -20.47
C PRO A 425 -7.01 -41.10 -19.13
N GLN A 426 -7.75 -41.74 -18.23
CA GLN A 426 -8.16 -41.38 -16.87
C GLN A 426 -7.02 -40.95 -15.92
N SER A 427 -7.31 -39.94 -15.09
CA SER A 427 -6.82 -39.93 -13.70
C SER A 427 -7.74 -39.14 -12.76
N GLY A 428 -7.94 -39.68 -11.55
CA GLY A 428 -7.99 -38.90 -10.31
C GLY A 428 -9.29 -38.20 -9.93
N SER A 429 -10.22 -38.95 -9.37
CA SER A 429 -11.40 -38.48 -8.60
C SER A 429 -11.04 -37.52 -7.45
N CYS A 430 -11.67 -36.34 -7.43
CA CYS A 430 -11.93 -35.55 -6.21
C CYS A 430 -13.44 -35.29 -6.09
N ASN A 431 -14.04 -35.81 -5.02
CA ASN A 431 -15.46 -35.72 -4.71
C ASN A 431 -15.92 -34.26 -4.56
N ARG A 432 -16.75 -33.80 -5.50
CA ARG A 432 -17.52 -32.56 -5.43
C ARG A 432 -18.94 -32.93 -4.99
N LEU A 433 -19.27 -32.71 -3.72
CA LEU A 433 -20.65 -32.82 -3.23
C LEU A 433 -21.46 -31.66 -3.82
N ASN A 434 -22.34 -32.05 -4.72
CA ASN A 434 -23.27 -31.22 -5.46
C ASN A 434 -24.43 -30.87 -4.52
N ASN A 435 -24.56 -29.62 -4.09
CA ASN A 435 -25.82 -29.14 -3.51
C ASN A 435 -26.40 -28.07 -4.43
N LYS A 436 -27.44 -28.48 -5.18
CA LYS A 436 -28.28 -27.60 -5.98
C LYS A 436 -29.15 -26.79 -5.02
N ASN A 437 -28.83 -25.51 -4.83
CA ASN A 437 -29.80 -24.54 -4.33
C ASN A 437 -30.12 -23.58 -5.46
N TYR A 438 -31.42 -23.53 -5.79
CA TYR A 438 -31.99 -22.59 -6.73
C TYR A 438 -31.75 -21.16 -6.22
N ALA A 439 -30.96 -20.38 -6.95
CA ALA A 439 -30.89 -18.94 -6.78
C ALA A 439 -32.21 -18.35 -7.27
N THR A 440 -33.11 -18.04 -6.34
CA THR A 440 -34.17 -17.07 -6.59
C THR A 440 -33.55 -15.68 -6.44
N ASP A 441 -33.33 -15.00 -7.58
CA ASP A 441 -33.02 -13.58 -7.65
C ASP A 441 -34.13 -12.79 -6.93
N TYR A 442 -33.82 -12.26 -5.75
CA TYR A 442 -34.60 -11.18 -5.15
C TYR A 442 -33.85 -9.88 -5.39
N SER A 443 -34.22 -9.19 -6.47
CA SER A 443 -33.89 -7.79 -6.67
C SER A 443 -34.49 -6.99 -5.50
N MET A 444 -33.64 -6.53 -4.58
CA MET A 444 -34.07 -5.68 -3.48
C MET A 444 -34.34 -4.26 -4.04
N PHE A 445 -35.60 -3.98 -4.35
CA PHE A 445 -36.04 -2.60 -4.63
C PHE A 445 -35.95 -1.79 -3.34
N LEU A 446 -35.02 -0.85 -3.27
CA LEU A 446 -34.91 0.16 -2.23
C LEU A 446 -36.17 1.03 -2.24
N LEU A 447 -37.10 0.74 -1.32
CA LEU A 447 -38.21 1.62 -1.01
C LEU A 447 -37.71 2.75 -0.13
N ILE A 448 -37.80 3.97 -0.66
CA ILE A 448 -37.55 5.22 0.07
C ILE A 448 -38.65 5.35 1.14
N ILE A 449 -38.30 5.11 2.41
CA ILE A 449 -39.17 5.42 3.55
C ILE A 449 -38.71 6.75 4.16
N PRO A 450 -39.60 7.76 4.34
CA PRO A 450 -39.22 9.06 4.88
C PRO A 450 -38.84 8.97 6.37
N PRO A 451 -37.96 9.87 6.87
CA PRO A 451 -37.31 9.73 8.15
C PRO A 451 -38.19 10.27 9.28
N LEU A 452 -39.05 9.44 9.85
CA LEU A 452 -39.69 9.73 11.13
C LEU A 452 -39.81 8.42 11.91
N LEU A 453 -39.18 8.38 13.11
CA LEU A 453 -39.25 7.34 14.16
C LEU A 453 -38.08 6.36 14.28
N ILE A 454 -36.83 6.83 14.43
CA ILE A 454 -35.80 6.06 15.15
C ILE A 454 -34.98 6.99 16.08
N TRP A 455 -35.67 7.82 16.86
CA TRP A 455 -35.04 8.71 17.86
C TRP A 455 -35.50 8.44 19.30
N SER A 456 -35.96 7.21 19.60
CA SER A 456 -36.47 6.88 20.94
C SER A 456 -35.94 5.59 21.56
N ARG A 457 -34.81 5.05 21.10
CA ARG A 457 -34.22 3.85 21.72
C ARG A 457 -32.73 3.90 22.05
N ARG A 458 -32.09 5.07 21.95
CA ARG A 458 -30.71 5.29 22.40
C ARG A 458 -30.70 6.26 23.59
N ARG A 459 -30.90 5.70 24.79
CA ARG A 459 -30.45 6.27 26.06
C ARG A 459 -29.92 5.16 26.92
#